data_AF-A0A6N9BRY9-F1
#
_entry.id   AF-A0A6N9BRY9-F1
#
_cell.length_a   1.000
_cell.length_b   1.000
_cell.length_c   1.000
_cell.angle_alpha   90.00
_cell.angle_beta   90.00
_cell.angle_gamma   90.00
#
_symmetry.space_group_name_H-M   'P 1'
#
loop_
_entity.id
_entity.type
_entity.pdbx_description
1 polymer ?
#
loop_
_entity_poly.entity_id
_entity_poly.type
_entity_poly.pdbx_seq_one_letter_code
_entity_poly.pdbx_strand_id
1 'polypeptide(L)'
;PMIRVYFRTYDTADAPVAVACGSRSLRVRFLEAVGAKDAELDAPGNESSHGYYRELAAEIEETMRAKPSAHWLSRLRAAGVPVSAVKFPVELFDDEHVRANGMLHTFPHPEAGDVTAPAPPVRLDGDGFRPREPTPAFASETRELLGELGFADSETDALVEGGVTRERRPD
;
A
#
# COMPACT_ATOMS: atom_id res chain seq x y z
N PRO A 1 16.57 -19.28 6.20
CA PRO A 1 15.58 -20.24 5.67
C PRO A 1 15.34 -19.96 4.19
N MET A 2 14.89 -20.96 3.43
CA MET A 2 14.65 -20.87 1.97
C MET A 2 13.79 -19.66 1.56
N ILE A 3 12.77 -19.34 2.36
CA ILE A 3 11.89 -18.19 2.11
C ILE A 3 12.65 -16.85 2.02
N ARG A 4 13.81 -16.71 2.67
CA ARG A 4 14.69 -15.52 2.60
C ARG A 4 15.51 -15.42 1.31
N VAL A 5 15.33 -16.33 0.36
CA VAL A 5 15.84 -16.19 -1.00
C VAL A 5 14.67 -15.90 -1.94
N TYR A 6 13.59 -16.66 -1.80
CA TYR A 6 12.54 -16.69 -2.81
C TYR A 6 11.32 -15.82 -2.51
N PHE A 7 11.18 -15.28 -1.30
CA PHE A 7 10.10 -14.39 -0.93
C PHE A 7 10.62 -13.27 -0.02
N ARG A 8 11.09 -12.18 -0.64
CA ARG A 8 11.65 -11.03 0.07
C ARG A 8 11.79 -9.81 -0.83
N THR A 9 12.25 -8.73 -0.21
CA THR A 9 12.83 -7.58 -0.91
C THR A 9 14.33 -7.76 -1.13
N TYR A 10 14.80 -7.34 -2.29
CA TYR A 10 16.21 -7.23 -2.66
C TYR A 10 16.52 -5.78 -2.97
N ASP A 11 17.59 -5.26 -2.38
CA ASP A 11 18.15 -3.99 -2.81
C ASP A 11 18.74 -4.15 -4.22
N THR A 12 18.62 -3.08 -5.00
CA THR A 12 19.28 -2.96 -6.31
C THR A 12 20.16 -1.71 -6.29
N ALA A 13 20.72 -1.30 -7.44
CA ALA A 13 21.61 -0.14 -7.48
C ALA A 13 20.92 1.20 -7.10
N ASP A 14 19.60 1.32 -7.27
CA ASP A 14 18.86 2.58 -7.10
C ASP A 14 17.62 2.45 -6.18
N ALA A 15 16.89 1.33 -6.23
CA ALA A 15 15.69 1.10 -5.42
C ALA A 15 15.43 -0.39 -5.17
N PRO A 16 14.80 -0.78 -4.05
CA PRO A 16 14.51 -2.18 -3.79
C PRO A 16 13.37 -2.73 -4.67
N VAL A 17 13.44 -4.04 -4.94
CA VAL A 17 12.38 -4.80 -5.62
C VAL A 17 11.91 -5.95 -4.74
N ALA A 18 10.61 -6.25 -4.76
CA ALA A 18 10.01 -7.37 -4.06
C ALA A 18 9.86 -8.56 -5.02
N VAL A 19 10.30 -9.75 -4.60
CA VAL A 19 10.21 -11.00 -5.35
C VAL A 19 9.36 -12.00 -4.56
N ALA A 20 8.47 -12.72 -5.26
CA ALA A 20 7.61 -13.74 -4.66
C ALA A 20 7.58 -15.04 -5.50
N CYS A 21 8.46 -15.98 -5.15
CA CYS A 21 8.69 -17.26 -5.82
C CYS A 21 8.30 -18.44 -4.91
N GLY A 22 7.00 -18.60 -4.64
CA GLY A 22 6.50 -19.64 -3.73
C GLY A 22 6.62 -21.08 -4.26
N SER A 23 6.54 -21.28 -5.58
CA SER A 23 6.58 -22.61 -6.21
C SER A 23 7.99 -22.98 -6.70
N ARG A 24 8.28 -24.28 -6.83
CA ARG A 24 9.56 -24.77 -7.38
C ARG A 24 9.84 -24.21 -8.77
N SER A 25 8.84 -24.18 -9.66
CA SER A 25 9.00 -23.65 -11.01
C SER A 25 9.36 -22.16 -11.03
N LEU A 26 8.82 -21.36 -10.10
CA LEU A 26 9.21 -19.96 -9.93
C LEU A 26 10.63 -19.81 -9.40
N ARG A 27 11.05 -20.68 -8.48
CA ARG A 27 12.43 -20.69 -7.97
C ARG A 27 13.45 -20.97 -9.07
N VAL A 28 13.20 -21.97 -9.92
CA VAL A 28 14.05 -22.27 -11.10
C VAL A 28 14.20 -21.03 -11.99
N ARG A 29 13.08 -20.42 -12.38
CA ARG A 29 13.09 -19.23 -13.26
C ARG A 29 13.78 -18.03 -12.63
N PHE A 30 13.62 -17.85 -11.31
CA PHE A 30 14.33 -16.81 -10.57
C PHE A 30 15.84 -17.03 -10.59
N LEU A 31 16.31 -18.23 -10.26
CA LEU A 31 17.73 -18.59 -10.29
C LEU A 31 18.36 -18.41 -11.67
N GLU A 32 17.68 -18.89 -12.72
CA GLU A 32 18.11 -18.70 -14.12
C GLU A 32 18.20 -17.20 -14.48
N ALA A 33 17.21 -16.42 -14.07
CA ALA A 33 17.20 -14.98 -14.31
C ALA A 33 18.33 -14.27 -13.56
N VAL A 34 18.58 -14.56 -12.29
CA VAL A 34 19.66 -13.90 -11.53
C VAL A 34 21.04 -14.52 -11.77
N GLY A 35 21.12 -15.66 -12.47
CA GLY A 35 22.38 -16.35 -12.75
C GLY A 35 22.95 -17.12 -11.55
N ALA A 36 22.11 -17.49 -10.58
CA ALA A 36 22.49 -18.23 -9.38
C ALA A 36 22.12 -19.71 -9.49
N LYS A 37 22.63 -20.53 -8.56
CA LYS A 37 22.29 -21.96 -8.45
C LYS A 37 21.89 -22.29 -7.02
N ASP A 38 20.87 -23.12 -6.88
CA ASP A 38 20.45 -23.65 -5.59
C ASP A 38 20.59 -25.18 -5.58
N ALA A 39 21.64 -25.69 -4.95
CA ALA A 39 21.91 -27.12 -4.84
C ALA A 39 20.82 -27.89 -4.08
N GLU A 40 20.14 -27.25 -3.13
CA GLU A 40 19.05 -27.83 -2.34
C GLU A 40 17.74 -27.95 -3.14
N LEU A 41 17.65 -27.35 -4.33
CA LEU A 41 16.47 -27.43 -5.20
C LEU A 41 16.35 -28.79 -5.91
N ASP A 42 17.48 -29.46 -6.15
CA ASP A 42 17.57 -30.72 -6.89
C ASP A 42 17.90 -31.92 -6.00
N ALA A 43 18.71 -31.72 -4.95
CA ALA A 43 19.09 -32.76 -4.01
C ALA A 43 18.98 -32.24 -2.56
N PRO A 44 17.75 -32.17 -1.99
CA PRO A 44 17.55 -31.66 -0.65
C PRO A 44 18.25 -32.55 0.38
N GLY A 45 19.19 -31.98 1.13
CA GLY A 45 20.08 -32.71 2.03
C GLY A 45 20.24 -31.93 3.32
N ASN A 46 19.28 -32.06 4.25
CA ASN A 46 19.31 -31.33 5.52
C ASN A 46 20.64 -31.64 6.26
N GLU A 47 21.39 -30.64 6.74
CA GLU A 47 21.39 -30.30 8.17
C GLU A 47 21.97 -28.89 8.48
N SER A 48 21.90 -27.91 7.56
CA SER A 48 22.15 -26.49 7.92
C SER A 48 21.49 -25.49 6.97
N SER A 49 20.29 -25.77 6.46
CA SER A 49 19.56 -24.90 5.52
C SER A 49 19.49 -23.42 5.96
N HIS A 50 19.64 -23.11 7.26
CA HIS A 50 19.75 -21.73 7.73
C HIS A 50 21.04 -21.00 7.32
N GLY A 51 22.19 -21.67 7.32
CA GLY A 51 23.48 -21.12 6.89
C GLY A 51 23.55 -21.05 5.37
N TYR A 52 23.25 -22.16 4.70
CA TYR A 52 23.25 -22.24 3.24
C TYR A 52 22.34 -21.18 2.59
N TYR A 53 21.06 -21.08 2.98
CA TYR A 53 20.16 -20.07 2.40
C TYR A 53 20.52 -18.64 2.81
N ARG A 54 21.36 -18.43 3.83
CA ARG A 54 21.90 -17.10 4.15
C ARG A 54 23.00 -16.72 3.17
N GLU A 55 23.90 -17.65 2.87
CA GLU A 55 24.97 -17.46 1.88
C GLU A 55 24.40 -17.25 0.47
N LEU A 56 23.49 -18.12 0.04
CA LEU A 56 22.80 -17.98 -1.25
C LEU A 56 22.03 -16.64 -1.34
N ALA A 57 21.37 -16.23 -0.25
CA ALA A 57 20.69 -14.95 -0.22
C ALA A 57 21.68 -13.77 -0.39
N ALA A 58 22.84 -13.83 0.26
CA ALA A 58 23.86 -12.79 0.18
C ALA A 58 24.49 -12.72 -1.23
N GLU A 59 24.77 -13.85 -1.87
CA GLU A 59 25.26 -13.93 -3.25
C GLU A 59 24.28 -13.29 -4.24
N ILE A 60 23.00 -13.65 -4.14
CA ILE A 60 21.96 -13.08 -5.00
C ILE A 60 21.77 -11.60 -4.70
N GLU A 61 21.86 -11.19 -3.43
CA GLU A 61 21.75 -9.79 -3.04
C GLU A 61 22.86 -8.93 -3.62
N GLU A 62 24.11 -9.41 -3.62
CA GLU A 62 25.23 -8.74 -4.30
C GLU A 62 25.00 -8.62 -5.81
N THR A 63 24.52 -9.70 -6.43
CA THR A 63 24.16 -9.70 -7.85
C THR A 63 23.09 -8.65 -8.15
N MET A 64 22.03 -8.59 -7.35
CA MET A 64 20.93 -7.66 -7.50
C MET A 64 21.38 -6.20 -7.31
N ARG A 65 22.32 -5.91 -6.40
CA ARG A 65 22.90 -4.56 -6.22
C ARG A 65 23.68 -4.05 -7.43
N ALA A 66 24.20 -4.94 -8.28
CA ALA A 66 25.03 -4.55 -9.40
C ALA A 66 24.28 -3.86 -10.57
N LYS A 67 22.94 -3.90 -10.59
CA LYS A 67 22.13 -3.29 -11.67
C LYS A 67 20.94 -2.49 -11.09
N PRO A 68 20.44 -1.47 -11.80
CA PRO A 68 19.25 -0.72 -11.40
C PRO A 68 17.99 -1.60 -11.32
N SER A 69 17.03 -1.20 -10.51
CA SER A 69 15.72 -1.84 -10.34
C SER A 69 15.01 -2.09 -11.66
N ALA A 70 15.04 -1.13 -12.58
CA ALA A 70 14.45 -1.25 -13.92
C ALA A 70 14.99 -2.45 -14.72
N HIS A 71 16.29 -2.74 -14.60
CA HIS A 71 16.91 -3.90 -15.24
C HIS A 71 16.31 -5.20 -14.71
N TRP A 72 16.25 -5.35 -13.38
CA TRP A 72 15.72 -6.55 -12.74
C TRP A 72 14.23 -6.72 -12.96
N LEU A 73 13.45 -5.63 -12.89
CA LEU A 73 12.02 -5.66 -13.19
C LEU A 73 11.76 -6.18 -14.60
N SER A 74 12.47 -5.67 -15.61
CA SER A 74 12.35 -6.15 -16.99
C SER A 74 12.75 -7.62 -17.11
N ARG A 75 13.90 -7.99 -16.57
CA ARG A 75 14.47 -9.34 -16.70
C ARG A 75 13.64 -10.41 -16.00
N LEU A 76 13.20 -10.14 -14.77
CA LEU A 76 12.39 -11.07 -13.98
C LEU A 76 10.96 -11.19 -14.53
N ARG A 77 10.34 -10.10 -15.01
CA ARG A 77 9.04 -10.18 -15.70
C ARG A 77 9.12 -11.01 -16.97
N ALA A 78 10.17 -10.82 -17.78
CA ALA A 78 10.39 -11.63 -18.99
C ALA A 78 10.57 -13.12 -18.66
N ALA A 79 11.14 -13.45 -17.50
CA ALA A 79 11.25 -14.82 -16.99
C ALA A 79 9.97 -15.34 -16.30
N GLY A 80 8.86 -14.58 -16.30
CA GLY A 80 7.62 -14.99 -15.62
C GLY A 80 7.78 -15.15 -14.11
N VAL A 81 8.67 -14.36 -13.50
CA VAL A 81 8.88 -14.27 -12.05
C VAL A 81 8.06 -13.10 -11.50
N PRO A 82 7.18 -13.31 -10.50
CA PRO A 82 6.48 -12.24 -9.81
C PRO A 82 7.46 -11.28 -9.14
N VAL A 83 7.50 -10.05 -9.64
CA VAL A 83 8.36 -8.98 -9.17
C VAL A 83 7.63 -7.64 -9.21
N SER A 84 7.86 -6.80 -8.20
CA SER A 84 7.40 -5.41 -8.18
C SER A 84 8.47 -4.48 -7.65
N ALA A 85 8.43 -3.21 -8.06
CA ALA A 85 9.15 -2.15 -7.36
C ALA A 85 8.55 -2.00 -5.96
N VAL A 86 9.40 -1.73 -4.97
CA VAL A 86 8.94 -1.28 -3.65
C VAL A 86 8.79 0.23 -3.70
N LYS A 87 7.55 0.70 -3.57
CA LYS A 87 7.20 2.12 -3.63
C LYS A 87 6.90 2.67 -2.24
N PHE A 88 7.24 3.94 -2.02
CA PHE A 88 6.76 4.70 -0.87
C PHE A 88 5.28 5.06 -1.05
N PRO A 89 4.53 5.22 0.06
CA PRO A 89 3.12 5.61 -0.01
C PRO A 89 2.85 6.90 -0.80
N VAL A 90 3.77 7.86 -0.74
CA VAL A 90 3.66 9.14 -1.48
C VAL A 90 3.70 8.94 -3.00
N GLU A 91 4.39 7.92 -3.50
CA GLU A 91 4.46 7.63 -4.93
C GLU A 91 3.14 7.07 -5.47
N LEU A 92 2.26 6.57 -4.61
CA LEU A 92 0.96 6.04 -5.02
C LEU A 92 0.04 7.13 -5.58
N PHE A 93 0.20 8.38 -5.14
CA PHE A 93 -0.57 9.52 -5.64
C PHE A 93 -0.31 9.81 -7.12
N ASP A 94 0.87 9.41 -7.61
CA ASP A 94 1.29 9.58 -9.00
C ASP A 94 1.27 8.30 -9.83
N ASP A 95 0.88 7.18 -9.24
CA ASP A 95 0.92 5.88 -9.90
C ASP A 95 -0.21 5.71 -10.93
N GLU A 96 0.17 5.35 -12.17
CA GLU A 96 -0.77 5.16 -13.27
C GLU A 96 -1.79 4.06 -13.00
N HIS A 97 -1.40 2.97 -12.35
CA HIS A 97 -2.30 1.88 -12.01
C HIS A 97 -3.28 2.28 -10.91
N VAL A 98 -2.82 3.01 -9.89
CA VAL A 98 -3.67 3.56 -8.83
C VAL A 98 -4.73 4.50 -9.41
N ARG A 99 -4.32 5.40 -10.33
CA ARG A 99 -5.23 6.32 -11.04
C ARG A 99 -6.22 5.58 -11.94
N ALA A 100 -5.73 4.67 -12.78
CA ALA A 100 -6.56 3.89 -13.71
C ALA A 100 -7.62 3.05 -12.99
N ASN A 101 -7.35 2.62 -11.76
CA ASN A 101 -8.30 1.86 -10.95
C ASN A 101 -9.20 2.73 -10.05
N GLY A 102 -9.04 4.06 -10.07
CA GLY A 102 -9.82 4.97 -9.22
C GLY A 102 -9.59 4.74 -7.73
N MET A 103 -8.39 4.33 -7.34
CA MET A 103 -8.04 4.00 -5.95
C MET A 103 -7.80 5.23 -5.08
N LEU A 104 -7.81 6.42 -5.69
CA LEU A 104 -7.74 7.71 -5.01
C LEU A 104 -8.94 8.55 -5.42
N HIS A 105 -9.43 9.37 -4.49
CA HIS A 105 -10.51 10.30 -4.72
C HIS A 105 -10.12 11.67 -4.16
N THR A 106 -10.41 12.72 -4.92
CA THR A 106 -10.20 14.12 -4.53
C THR A 106 -11.55 14.76 -4.23
N PHE A 107 -11.67 15.41 -3.07
CA PHE A 107 -12.88 16.08 -2.61
C PHE A 107 -12.54 17.45 -1.98
N PRO A 108 -13.48 18.42 -2.03
CA PRO A 108 -13.26 19.72 -1.41
C PRO A 108 -13.38 19.59 0.12
N HIS A 109 -12.35 19.97 0.86
CA HIS A 109 -12.37 20.06 2.32
C HIS A 109 -12.60 21.51 2.75
N PRO A 110 -13.52 21.78 3.70
CA PRO A 110 -13.94 23.15 4.05
C PRO A 110 -12.80 24.06 4.50
N GLU A 111 -11.74 23.51 5.09
CA GLU A 111 -10.59 24.29 5.58
C GLU A 111 -9.30 24.07 4.79
N ALA A 112 -9.18 22.95 4.07
CA ALA A 112 -7.90 22.52 3.48
C ALA A 112 -7.88 22.63 1.95
N GLY A 113 -8.98 23.08 1.34
CA GLY A 113 -9.14 23.04 -0.12
C GLY A 113 -9.28 21.60 -0.60
N ASP A 114 -8.86 21.32 -1.83
CA ASP A 114 -8.96 19.98 -2.41
C ASP A 114 -8.01 19.00 -1.70
N VAL A 115 -8.60 17.95 -1.12
CA VAL A 115 -7.87 16.87 -0.43
C VAL A 115 -8.02 15.58 -1.22
N THR A 116 -6.90 14.87 -1.42
CA THR A 116 -6.90 13.55 -2.06
C THR A 116 -6.68 12.46 -1.01
N ALA A 117 -7.55 11.45 -1.00
CA ALA A 117 -7.49 10.33 -0.07
C ALA A 117 -7.75 8.97 -0.78
N PRO A 118 -7.42 7.83 -0.14
CA PRO A 118 -7.79 6.51 -0.65
C PRO A 118 -9.31 6.38 -0.85
N ALA A 119 -9.69 5.89 -2.03
CA ALA A 119 -11.06 5.48 -2.31
C ALA A 119 -11.35 4.12 -1.65
N PRO A 120 -12.63 3.69 -1.58
CA PRO A 120 -12.96 2.35 -1.11
C PRO A 120 -12.15 1.26 -1.85
N PRO A 121 -11.51 0.32 -1.12
CA PRO A 121 -10.55 -0.62 -1.71
C PRO A 121 -11.20 -1.73 -2.56
N VAL A 122 -12.53 -1.80 -2.57
CA VAL A 122 -13.32 -2.81 -3.27
C VAL A 122 -14.36 -2.12 -4.14
N ARG A 123 -14.41 -2.52 -5.41
CA ARG A 123 -15.45 -2.10 -6.35
C ARG A 123 -16.55 -3.16 -6.38
N LEU A 124 -17.79 -2.71 -6.24
CA LEU A 124 -18.98 -3.53 -6.38
C LEU A 124 -19.81 -2.98 -7.53
N ASP A 125 -20.49 -3.85 -8.26
CA ASP A 125 -21.42 -3.45 -9.32
C ASP A 125 -22.62 -2.66 -8.72
N GLY A 126 -23.29 -1.87 -9.56
CA GLY A 126 -24.40 -1.00 -9.13
C GLY A 126 -23.93 0.22 -8.35
N ASP A 127 -24.60 0.52 -7.22
CA ASP A 127 -24.29 1.71 -6.41
C ASP A 127 -23.09 1.53 -5.47
N GLY A 128 -22.68 0.29 -5.22
CA GLY A 128 -21.43 -0.12 -4.55
C GLY A 128 -20.94 0.73 -3.37
N PHE A 129 -19.62 0.73 -3.16
CA PHE A 129 -18.97 1.68 -2.26
C PHE A 129 -18.58 2.94 -3.06
N ARG A 130 -19.02 4.10 -2.58
CA ARG A 130 -18.63 5.39 -3.14
C ARG A 130 -17.71 6.13 -2.19
N PRO A 131 -16.76 6.92 -2.70
CA PRO A 131 -16.08 7.90 -1.88
C PRO A 131 -17.11 8.78 -1.16
N ARG A 132 -16.89 9.07 0.12
CA ARG A 132 -17.78 9.92 0.90
C ARG A 132 -17.47 11.39 0.67
N GLU A 133 -18.49 12.21 0.92
CA GLU A 133 -18.35 13.66 1.06
C GLU A 133 -17.34 14.01 2.17
N PRO A 134 -16.74 15.22 2.12
CA PRO A 134 -15.88 15.72 3.19
C PRO A 134 -16.52 15.55 4.56
N THR A 135 -15.70 15.30 5.57
CA THR A 135 -16.17 15.33 6.96
C THR A 135 -16.70 16.73 7.27
N PRO A 136 -17.92 16.87 7.79
CA PRO A 136 -18.44 18.15 8.22
C PRO A 136 -17.48 18.83 9.19
N ALA A 137 -17.43 20.15 9.15
CA ALA A 137 -16.61 20.89 10.08
C ALA A 137 -17.06 20.60 11.52
N PHE A 138 -16.11 20.59 12.46
CA PHE A 138 -16.42 20.38 13.86
C PHE A 138 -17.55 21.32 14.31
N ALA A 139 -18.57 20.76 14.96
CA ALA A 139 -19.74 21.47 15.47
C ALA A 139 -20.63 22.19 14.43
N SER A 140 -20.49 21.90 13.13
CA SER A 140 -21.34 22.49 12.09
C SER A 140 -22.79 21.98 12.09
N GLU A 141 -23.01 20.75 12.55
CA GLU A 141 -24.33 20.10 12.57
C GLU A 141 -25.01 20.15 13.96
N THR A 142 -24.40 20.82 14.95
CA THR A 142 -24.88 20.79 16.34
C THR A 142 -26.34 21.22 16.48
N ARG A 143 -26.73 22.34 15.86
CA ARG A 143 -28.09 22.85 15.95
C ARG A 143 -29.10 21.96 15.23
N GLU A 144 -28.75 21.49 14.05
CA GLU A 144 -29.59 20.59 13.25
C GLU A 144 -29.90 19.32 14.05
N LEU A 145 -28.87 18.65 14.57
CA LEU A 145 -29.01 17.41 15.33
C LEU A 145 -29.77 17.63 16.65
N LEU A 146 -29.55 18.74 17.36
CA LEU A 146 -30.32 19.05 18.58
C LEU A 146 -31.80 19.34 18.26
N GLY A 147 -32.07 20.00 17.14
CA GLY A 147 -33.42 20.21 16.64
C GLY A 147 -34.13 18.90 16.29
N GLU A 148 -33.44 17.96 15.63
CA GLU A 148 -33.95 16.61 15.34
C GLU A 148 -34.29 15.82 16.61
N LEU A 149 -33.55 16.07 17.70
CA LEU A 149 -33.79 15.48 19.02
C LEU A 149 -34.88 16.20 19.82
N GLY A 150 -35.45 17.29 19.31
CA GLY A 150 -36.56 18.03 19.90
C GLY A 150 -36.18 19.16 20.86
N PHE A 151 -34.91 19.58 20.87
CA PHE A 151 -34.50 20.77 21.63
C PHE A 151 -34.96 22.05 20.91
N ALA A 152 -35.47 23.00 21.68
CA ALA A 152 -35.74 24.34 21.18
C ALA A 152 -34.43 25.12 20.94
N ASP A 153 -34.48 26.14 20.08
CA ASP A 153 -33.33 27.01 19.81
C ASP A 153 -32.75 27.63 21.09
N SER A 154 -33.60 28.04 22.03
CA SER A 154 -33.18 28.60 23.31
C SER A 154 -32.47 27.61 24.23
N GLU A 155 -32.84 26.32 24.15
CA GLU A 155 -32.17 25.27 24.92
C GLU A 155 -30.80 24.96 24.29
N THR A 156 -30.73 24.95 22.96
CA THR A 156 -29.46 24.84 22.22
C THR A 156 -28.52 25.99 22.59
N ASP A 157 -29.01 27.23 22.58
CA ASP A 157 -28.21 28.41 22.95
C ASP A 157 -27.66 28.29 24.38
N ALA A 158 -28.48 27.85 25.34
CA ALA A 158 -28.05 27.64 26.72
C ALA A 158 -26.96 26.56 26.85
N LEU A 159 -27.04 25.48 26.06
CA LEU A 159 -26.01 24.44 26.03
C LEU A 159 -24.68 24.94 25.43
N VAL A 160 -24.75 25.79 24.41
CA VAL A 160 -23.57 26.41 23.80
C VAL A 160 -22.93 27.42 24.76
N GLU A 161 -23.71 28.33 25.34
CA GLU A 161 -23.23 29.33 26.30
C GLU A 161 -22.67 28.70 27.57
N GLY A 162 -23.28 27.61 28.04
CA GLY A 162 -22.81 26.83 29.18
C GLY A 162 -21.57 25.98 28.90
N GLY A 163 -21.08 25.94 27.65
CA GLY A 163 -19.93 25.14 27.24
C GLY A 163 -20.15 23.63 27.26
N VAL A 164 -21.41 23.18 27.33
CA VAL A 164 -21.79 21.76 27.29
C VAL A 164 -21.62 21.20 25.88
N THR A 165 -21.94 22.02 24.88
CA THR A 165 -21.68 21.72 23.47
C THR A 165 -21.05 22.94 22.78
N ARG A 166 -20.70 22.80 21.50
CA ARG A 166 -20.20 23.88 20.66
C ARG A 166 -21.03 23.95 19.39
N GLU A 167 -21.16 25.13 18.82
CA GLU A 167 -21.75 25.37 17.51
C GLU A 167 -20.72 26.12 16.67
N ARG A 168 -20.45 25.62 15.45
CA ARG A 168 -19.75 26.41 14.45
C ARG A 168 -20.80 27.21 13.69
N ARG A 169 -20.72 28.54 13.79
CA ARG A 169 -21.49 29.42 12.93
C ARG A 169 -20.80 29.52 11.58
N PRO A 170 -21.53 29.45 10.46
CA PRO A 170 -20.96 29.73 9.15
C PRO A 170 -20.48 31.19 9.12
N ASP A 171 -19.28 31.40 8.57
CA ASP A 171 -18.73 32.73 8.26
C ASP A 171 -19.48 33.39 7.08
#